data_AF-A0A2G9FLN8-F1
#
_entry.id   AF-A0A2G9FLN8-F1
#
_cell.length_a   1.000
_cell.length_b   1.000
_cell.length_c   1.000
_cell.angle_alpha   90.00
_cell.angle_beta   90.00
_cell.angle_gamma   90.00
#
_symmetry.space_group_name_H-M   'P 1'
#
loop_
_entity.id
_entity.type
_entity.pdbx_description
1 polymer ?
#
loop_
_entity_poly.entity_id
_entity_poly.type
_entity_poly.pdbx_seq_one_letter_code
_entity_poly.pdbx_strand_id
1 'polypeptide(L)'
;MHKENCFIAEIESIFDRKILEEVNNIIFVCSSLSIGNDRQLGKVLLETYIYTLSELEFLPKSIILFNEAVLLTLPISDCCLYLKRLQDRGVEILVCDTSANYYDIVKRMQVGKLIGMKSIIEKQLGATKLINIS
;
A
#
# COMPACT_ATOMS: atom_id res chain seq x y z
N MET A 1 -44.73 8.67 4.47
CA MET A 1 -44.12 7.97 3.32
C MET A 1 -42.66 8.35 3.02
N HIS A 2 -41.94 9.13 3.86
CA HIS A 2 -40.54 9.50 3.59
C HIS A 2 -39.45 8.67 4.28
N LYS A 3 -39.79 7.79 5.25
CA LYS A 3 -38.78 7.02 6.01
C LYS A 3 -38.34 5.71 5.36
N GLU A 4 -39.19 5.05 4.57
CA GLU A 4 -38.85 3.77 3.93
C GLU A 4 -37.78 3.92 2.84
N ASN A 5 -37.77 5.04 2.11
CA ASN A 5 -36.77 5.29 1.07
C ASN A 5 -35.35 5.52 1.62
N CYS A 6 -35.21 6.08 2.83
CA CYS A 6 -33.88 6.29 3.42
C CYS A 6 -33.22 4.98 3.87
N PHE A 7 -34.00 4.04 4.39
CA PHE A 7 -33.47 2.76 4.88
C PHE A 7 -32.97 1.87 3.74
N ILE A 8 -33.69 1.85 2.60
CA ILE A 8 -33.25 1.11 1.41
C ILE A 8 -31.97 1.71 0.83
N ALA A 9 -31.87 3.04 0.73
CA ALA A 9 -30.67 3.71 0.23
C ALA A 9 -29.43 3.49 1.13
N GLU A 10 -29.61 3.42 2.46
CA GLU A 10 -28.54 3.05 3.39
C GLU A 10 -28.07 1.61 3.17
N ILE A 11 -28.99 0.66 2.97
CA ILE A 11 -28.66 -0.74 2.69
C ILE A 11 -27.93 -0.89 1.35
N GLU A 12 -28.40 -0.21 0.30
CA GLU A 12 -27.74 -0.20 -1.01
C GLU A 12 -26.32 0.37 -0.90
N SER A 13 -26.14 1.48 -0.18
CA SER A 13 -24.81 2.06 0.06
C SER A 13 -23.88 1.12 0.82
N ILE A 14 -24.40 0.40 1.82
CA ILE A 14 -23.63 -0.62 2.57
C ILE A 14 -23.24 -1.77 1.64
N PHE A 15 -24.15 -2.23 0.79
CA PHE A 15 -23.92 -3.33 -0.15
C PHE A 15 -22.88 -2.94 -1.21
N ASP A 16 -23.00 -1.75 -1.80
CA ASP A 16 -22.04 -1.21 -2.78
C ASP A 16 -20.65 -1.05 -2.17
N ARG A 17 -20.54 -0.54 -0.93
CA ARG A 17 -19.25 -0.48 -0.23
C ARG A 17 -18.66 -1.85 -0.01
N LYS A 18 -19.47 -2.83 0.39
CA LYS A 18 -18.98 -4.20 0.65
C LYS A 18 -18.51 -4.89 -0.62
N ILE A 19 -19.23 -4.69 -1.74
CA ILE A 19 -18.80 -5.14 -3.06
C ILE A 19 -17.50 -4.43 -3.45
N LEU A 20 -17.40 -3.11 -3.26
CA LEU A 20 -16.16 -2.38 -3.54
C LEU A 20 -14.99 -2.90 -2.69
N GLU A 21 -15.19 -3.20 -1.40
CA GLU A 21 -14.15 -3.78 -0.53
C GLU A 21 -13.75 -5.21 -0.94
N GLU A 22 -14.70 -6.04 -1.38
CA GLU A 22 -14.42 -7.40 -1.87
C GLU A 22 -13.75 -7.40 -3.25
N VAL A 23 -14.12 -6.47 -4.13
CA VAL A 23 -13.55 -6.33 -5.49
C VAL A 23 -12.20 -5.62 -5.46
N ASN A 24 -11.98 -4.70 -4.51
CA ASN A 24 -10.77 -3.88 -4.42
C ASN A 24 -9.62 -4.61 -3.71
N ASN A 25 -9.27 -5.80 -4.19
CA ASN A 25 -8.02 -6.49 -3.83
C ASN A 25 -6.87 -6.08 -4.75
N ILE A 26 -6.70 -4.78 -4.95
CA ILE A 26 -5.57 -4.21 -5.69
C ILE A 26 -4.36 -4.18 -4.76
N ILE A 27 -3.25 -4.75 -5.23
CA ILE A 27 -1.99 -4.78 -4.49
C ILE A 27 -0.94 -4.00 -5.27
N PHE A 28 -0.28 -3.07 -4.59
CA PHE A 28 0.87 -2.36 -5.13
C PHE A 28 2.14 -3.04 -4.66
N VAL A 29 3.14 -3.10 -5.53
CA VAL A 29 4.41 -3.73 -5.25
C VAL A 29 5.53 -2.75 -5.60
N CYS A 30 6.40 -2.47 -4.64
CA CYS A 30 7.57 -1.61 -4.85
C CYS A 30 8.84 -2.36 -4.45
N SER A 31 9.86 -2.26 -5.31
CA SER A 31 11.14 -2.96 -5.11
C SER A 31 12.37 -2.05 -5.22
N SER A 32 12.17 -0.76 -5.48
CA SER A 32 13.20 0.23 -5.80
C SER A 32 12.99 1.53 -5.00
N LEU A 33 14.05 2.32 -4.83
CA LEU A 33 13.99 3.70 -4.31
C LEU A 33 13.78 4.75 -5.41
N SER A 34 13.46 4.32 -6.62
CA SER A 34 13.30 5.13 -7.81
C SER A 34 12.34 4.47 -8.79
N ILE A 35 11.54 5.26 -9.52
CA ILE A 35 10.73 4.80 -10.66
C ILE A 35 11.49 5.07 -11.96
N GLY A 36 11.60 4.06 -12.83
CA GLY A 36 12.28 4.17 -14.11
C GLY A 36 13.80 4.27 -14.00
N ASN A 37 14.45 4.59 -15.12
CA ASN A 37 15.91 4.45 -15.26
C ASN A 37 16.72 5.64 -14.73
N ASP A 38 16.18 6.85 -14.78
CA ASP A 38 16.86 8.03 -14.26
C ASP A 38 16.64 8.09 -12.74
N ARG A 39 17.71 7.90 -11.97
CA ARG A 39 17.61 7.79 -10.50
C ARG A 39 17.23 9.11 -9.82
N GLN A 40 17.61 10.27 -10.39
CA GLN A 40 17.29 11.56 -9.79
C GLN A 40 15.82 11.87 -9.99
N LEU A 41 15.36 11.78 -11.24
CA LEU A 41 13.95 11.97 -11.57
C LEU A 41 13.09 10.91 -10.90
N GLY A 42 13.51 9.64 -10.97
CA GLY A 42 12.73 8.52 -10.46
C GLY A 42 12.53 8.53 -8.95
N LYS A 43 13.46 9.10 -8.18
CA LYS A 43 13.25 9.35 -6.74
C LYS A 43 12.11 10.36 -6.51
N VAL A 44 12.12 11.47 -7.25
CA VAL A 44 11.05 12.50 -7.18
C VAL A 44 9.71 11.90 -7.59
N LEU A 45 9.69 11.08 -8.64
CA LEU A 45 8.49 10.39 -9.10
C LEU A 45 7.98 9.39 -8.06
N LEU A 46 8.84 8.59 -7.45
CA LEU A 46 8.44 7.63 -6.42
C LEU A 46 7.78 8.34 -5.23
N GLU A 47 8.39 9.42 -4.76
CA GLU A 47 7.87 10.20 -3.64
C GLU A 47 6.51 10.81 -3.99
N THR A 48 6.40 11.46 -5.14
CA THR A 48 5.15 12.07 -5.62
C THR A 48 4.07 11.02 -5.87
N TYR A 49 4.44 9.82 -6.31
CA TYR A 49 3.54 8.69 -6.53
C TYR A 49 2.91 8.22 -5.22
N ILE A 50 3.74 7.92 -4.21
CA ILE A 50 3.25 7.45 -2.90
C ILE A 50 2.47 8.54 -2.19
N TYR A 51 2.91 9.80 -2.28
CA TYR A 51 2.15 10.95 -1.81
C TYR A 51 0.76 11.00 -2.45
N THR A 52 0.69 11.01 -3.78
CA THR A 52 -0.59 11.11 -4.51
C THR A 52 -1.50 9.95 -4.17
N LEU A 53 -0.97 8.72 -4.10
CA LEU A 53 -1.71 7.54 -3.67
C LEU A 53 -2.31 7.71 -2.27
N SER A 54 -1.58 8.33 -1.34
CA SER A 54 -2.04 8.60 0.03
C SER A 54 -3.14 9.65 0.12
N GLU A 55 -3.39 10.41 -0.95
CA GLU A 55 -4.43 11.45 -1.02
C GLU A 55 -5.68 10.98 -1.80
N LEU A 56 -5.66 9.82 -2.46
CA LEU A 56 -6.81 9.29 -3.20
C LEU A 56 -7.94 8.85 -2.26
N GLU A 57 -9.19 8.88 -2.74
CA GLU A 57 -10.34 8.32 -2.02
C GLU A 57 -10.32 6.78 -2.04
N PHE A 58 -10.05 6.19 -3.21
CA PHE A 58 -9.96 4.75 -3.40
C PHE A 58 -8.52 4.28 -3.23
N LEU A 59 -8.29 3.49 -2.18
CA LEU A 59 -6.97 3.00 -1.80
C LEU A 59 -6.78 1.53 -2.16
N PRO A 60 -5.55 1.06 -2.40
CA PRO A 60 -5.27 -0.37 -2.55
C PRO A 60 -5.50 -1.12 -1.23
N LYS A 61 -5.70 -2.42 -1.32
CA LYS A 61 -5.78 -3.27 -0.12
C LYS A 61 -4.43 -3.36 0.59
N SER A 62 -3.35 -3.46 -0.18
CA SER A 62 -2.01 -3.58 0.39
C SER A 62 -0.92 -3.01 -0.51
N ILE A 63 0.19 -2.63 0.13
CA ILE A 63 1.45 -2.26 -0.52
C ILE A 63 2.54 -3.20 0.00
N ILE A 64 3.21 -3.89 -0.91
CA ILE A 64 4.31 -4.79 -0.61
C ILE A 64 5.63 -4.11 -0.95
N LEU A 65 6.53 -4.05 0.03
CA LEU A 65 7.88 -3.49 -0.07
C LEU A 65 8.90 -4.62 0.08
N PHE A 66 9.80 -4.77 -0.89
CA PHE A 66 10.96 -5.66 -0.79
C PHE A 66 12.18 -5.05 -1.49
N ASN A 67 13.33 -5.73 -1.44
CA ASN A 67 14.61 -5.18 -1.90
C ASN A 67 14.89 -3.83 -1.23
N GLU A 68 15.41 -2.83 -1.96
CA GLU A 68 15.73 -1.51 -1.38
C GLU A 68 14.49 -0.70 -0.98
N ALA A 69 13.28 -1.02 -1.47
CA ALA A 69 12.07 -0.30 -1.11
C ALA A 69 11.68 -0.43 0.38
N VAL A 70 12.22 -1.43 1.09
CA VAL A 70 12.01 -1.52 2.56
C VAL A 70 12.58 -0.31 3.29
N LEU A 71 13.56 0.39 2.72
CA LEU A 71 14.16 1.60 3.29
C LEU A 71 13.18 2.79 3.33
N LEU A 72 12.10 2.76 2.54
CA LEU A 72 11.03 3.78 2.57
C LEU A 72 10.27 3.80 3.89
N THR A 73 10.39 2.76 4.71
CA THR A 73 9.75 2.64 6.03
C THR A 73 10.53 3.34 7.16
N LEU A 74 11.73 3.87 6.84
CA LEU A 74 12.56 4.60 7.78
C LEU A 74 12.14 6.07 7.87
N PRO A 75 12.27 6.72 9.04
CA PRO A 75 11.83 8.10 9.26
C PRO A 75 12.59 9.14 8.41
N ILE A 76 13.74 8.78 7.84
CA ILE A 76 14.52 9.65 6.95
C ILE A 76 13.92 9.77 5.54
N SER A 77 12.96 8.90 5.19
CA SER A 77 12.27 8.96 3.90
C SER A 77 10.97 9.72 4.05
N ASP A 78 10.71 10.71 3.19
CA ASP A 78 9.42 11.40 3.13
C ASP A 78 8.27 10.43 2.81
N CYS A 79 8.56 9.34 2.07
CA CYS A 79 7.61 8.26 1.82
C CYS A 79 7.13 7.58 3.10
N CYS A 80 7.92 7.58 4.17
CA CYS A 80 7.53 6.96 5.44
C CYS A 80 6.27 7.63 6.03
N LEU A 81 6.15 8.95 5.90
CA LEU A 81 4.97 9.68 6.36
C LEU A 81 3.73 9.28 5.55
N TYR A 82 3.85 9.23 4.22
CA TYR A 82 2.75 8.87 3.32
C TYR A 82 2.32 7.41 3.48
N LEU A 83 3.29 6.49 3.64
CA LEU A 83 3.01 5.10 3.96
C LEU A 83 2.27 4.96 5.31
N LYS A 84 2.63 5.78 6.30
CA LYS A 84 1.92 5.78 7.59
C LYS A 84 0.48 6.29 7.44
N ARG A 85 0.26 7.36 6.67
CA ARG A 85 -1.10 7.83 6.33
C ARG A 85 -1.92 6.74 5.65
N LEU A 86 -1.34 6.03 4.69
CA LEU A 86 -2.00 4.90 4.03
C LEU A 86 -2.35 3.79 5.03
N GLN A 87 -1.43 3.46 5.95
CA GLN A 87 -1.67 2.47 7.01
C GLN A 87 -2.81 2.90 7.94
N ASP A 88 -2.82 4.17 8.37
CA ASP A 88 -3.87 4.74 9.22
C ASP A 88 -5.25 4.75 8.53
N ARG A 89 -5.26 4.79 7.19
CA ARG A 89 -6.46 4.70 6.34
C ARG A 89 -6.82 3.25 5.94
N GLY A 90 -6.18 2.25 6.54
CA GLY A 90 -6.54 0.83 6.39
C GLY A 90 -5.77 0.05 5.33
N VAL A 91 -4.77 0.64 4.67
CA VAL A 91 -3.92 -0.07 3.71
C VAL A 91 -2.91 -0.94 4.47
N GLU A 92 -2.85 -2.24 4.14
CA GLU A 92 -1.81 -3.10 4.71
C GLU A 92 -0.44 -2.78 4.09
N ILE A 93 0.48 -2.19 4.88
CA ILE A 93 1.88 -2.02 4.47
C ILE A 93 2.67 -3.26 4.89
N LEU A 94 3.14 -4.02 3.91
CA LEU A 94 3.78 -5.32 4.06
C LEU A 94 5.25 -5.23 3.66
N VAL A 95 6.15 -5.65 4.53
CA VAL A 95 7.59 -5.45 4.36
C VAL A 95 8.30 -6.79 4.38
N CYS A 96 9.07 -7.10 3.33
CA CYS A 96 9.81 -8.34 3.23
C CYS A 96 10.83 -8.47 4.36
N ASP A 97 10.68 -9.53 5.16
CA ASP A 97 11.53 -9.82 6.32
C ASP A 97 13.02 -9.90 5.96
N THR A 98 13.33 -10.58 4.86
CA THR A 98 14.70 -10.88 4.42
C THR A 98 15.38 -9.59 3.99
N SER A 99 14.68 -8.71 3.27
CA SER A 99 15.19 -7.40 2.87
C SER A 99 15.38 -6.48 4.08
N ALA A 100 14.42 -6.44 5.01
CA ALA A 100 14.54 -5.61 6.21
C ALA A 100 15.71 -6.03 7.13
N ASN A 101 15.97 -7.34 7.23
CA ASN A 101 17.14 -7.86 7.94
C ASN A 101 18.44 -7.55 7.19
N TYR A 102 18.46 -7.71 5.86
CA TYR A 102 19.64 -7.41 5.04
C TYR A 102 20.13 -5.96 5.21
N TYR A 103 19.21 -4.99 5.30
CA TYR A 103 19.54 -3.58 5.52
C TYR A 103 19.65 -3.18 7.01
N ASP A 104 19.51 -4.12 7.95
CA ASP A 104 19.52 -3.88 9.40
C ASP A 104 18.54 -2.78 9.86
N ILE A 105 17.30 -2.83 9.34
CA ILE A 105 16.28 -1.81 9.62
C ILE A 105 15.13 -2.28 10.49
N VAL A 106 15.03 -3.58 10.82
CA VAL A 106 13.89 -4.18 11.53
C VAL A 106 13.44 -3.39 12.77
N LYS A 107 14.39 -2.91 13.59
CA LYS A 107 14.09 -2.16 14.83
C LYS A 107 13.85 -0.65 14.60
N ARG A 108 14.05 -0.16 13.38
CA ARG A 108 14.04 1.27 13.01
C ARG A 108 12.85 1.66 12.15
N MET A 109 12.18 0.69 11.53
CA MET A 109 10.96 0.89 10.75
C MET A 109 9.89 1.60 11.58
N GLN A 110 9.21 2.58 10.97
CA GLN A 110 8.11 3.32 11.62
C GLN A 110 6.73 2.93 11.10
N VAL A 111 6.67 2.13 10.05
CA VAL A 111 5.45 1.75 9.33
C VAL A 111 5.58 0.35 8.76
N GLY A 112 4.44 -0.36 8.73
CA GLY A 112 4.30 -1.67 8.11
C GLY A 112 4.66 -2.86 8.99
N LYS A 113 4.35 -4.05 8.47
CA LYS A 113 4.50 -5.34 9.15
C LYS A 113 5.46 -6.23 8.38
N LEU A 114 6.37 -6.89 9.09
CA LEU A 114 7.27 -7.87 8.51
C LEU A 114 6.50 -9.12 8.05
N ILE A 115 6.76 -9.55 6.82
CA ILE A 115 6.24 -10.80 6.25
C ILE A 115 7.32 -11.53 5.46
N GLY A 116 7.24 -12.86 5.43
CA GLY A 116 8.12 -13.70 4.64
C GLY A 116 7.65 -13.86 3.20
N MET A 117 8.53 -14.39 2.35
CA MET A 117 8.27 -14.58 0.91
C MET A 117 7.02 -15.41 0.61
N LYS A 118 6.73 -16.45 1.40
CA LYS A 118 5.51 -17.26 1.25
C LYS A 118 4.25 -16.38 1.29
N SER A 119 4.15 -15.51 2.29
CA SER A 119 2.99 -14.61 2.43
C SER A 119 2.93 -13.54 1.35
N ILE A 120 4.09 -13.07 0.84
CA ILE A 120 4.14 -12.17 -0.32
C ILE A 120 3.50 -12.86 -1.53
N ILE A 121 3.93 -14.08 -1.84
CA ILE A 121 3.41 -14.85 -2.97
C ILE A 121 1.92 -15.13 -2.80
N GLU A 122 1.47 -15.55 -1.61
CA GLU A 122 0.04 -15.79 -1.33
C GLU A 122 -0.81 -14.53 -1.54
N LYS A 123 -0.35 -13.37 -1.08
CA LYS A 123 -1.03 -12.08 -1.30
C LYS A 123 -1.08 -11.73 -2.79
N GLN A 124 0.03 -11.88 -3.51
CA GLN A 124 0.11 -11.62 -4.95
C GLN A 124 -0.83 -12.54 -5.75
N LEU A 125 -0.85 -13.84 -5.45
CA LEU A 125 -1.74 -14.80 -6.10
C LEU A 125 -3.23 -14.53 -5.82
N GLY A 126 -3.54 -14.01 -4.64
CA GLY A 126 -4.91 -13.62 -4.29
C GLY A 126 -5.35 -12.28 -4.89
N ALA A 127 -4.43 -11.45 -5.39
CA ALA A 127 -4.73 -10.11 -5.88
C ALA A 127 -5.63 -10.14 -7.12
N THR A 128 -6.64 -9.26 -7.15
CA THR A 128 -7.41 -9.05 -8.39
C THR A 128 -6.61 -8.24 -9.40
N LYS A 129 -5.71 -7.38 -8.92
CA LYS A 129 -4.78 -6.62 -9.75
C LYS A 129 -3.48 -6.35 -9.00
N LEU A 130 -2.36 -6.56 -9.70
CA LEU A 130 -1.04 -6.14 -9.24
C LEU A 130 -0.60 -4.89 -10.00
N ILE A 131 -0.11 -3.90 -9.27
CA ILE A 131 0.50 -2.69 -9.82
C ILE A 131 1.95 -2.67 -9.34
N ASN A 132 2.88 -2.85 -10.28
CA ASN A 132 4.31 -2.78 -9.99
C ASN A 132 4.78 -1.33 -10.14
N ILE A 133 5.41 -0.81 -9.09
CA ILE A 133 6.12 0.46 -9.08
C ILE A 133 7.59 0.15 -9.37
N SER A 134 8.01 0.41 -10.61
CA SER A 134 9.35 0.08 -11.15
C SER A 134 9.91 1.22 -11.96
#